data_AF-A0A1F5ID66-F1
#
_entry.id   AF-A0A1F5ID66-F1
#
_cell.length_a   1.000
_cell.length_b   1.000
_cell.length_c   1.000
_cell.angle_alpha   90.00
_cell.angle_beta   90.00
_cell.angle_gamma   90.00
#
_symmetry.space_group_name_H-M   'P 1'
#
loop_
_entity.id
_entity.type
_entity.pdbx_description
1 polymer ?
#
loop_
_entity_poly.entity_id
_entity_poly.type
_entity_poly.pdbx_seq_one_letter_code
_entity_poly.pdbx_strand_id
1 'polypeptide(L)'
;MPNHFHLLVKQLNENSLSRFVSNFQNSYSKYFNIKTDRSGSVFQSMFKAVRIETDEQLLHVSRYIHLNPVSSSVIRVADLKNYQWSSFRKYIDIDSNSELVKTKLILNHFKSRSEYEKFVFDQADYQKELEKIKHLILE
;
A
#
# COMPACT_ATOMS: atom_id res chain seq x y z
N MET A 1 2.53 1.65 7.82
CA MET A 1 3.27 2.90 8.17
C MET A 1 3.24 3.10 9.70
N PRO A 2 4.22 3.77 10.36
CA PRO A 2 5.36 4.52 9.79
C PRO A 2 6.64 3.71 9.57
N ASN A 3 6.70 2.46 10.04
CA ASN A 3 7.92 1.63 10.02
C ASN A 3 7.99 0.62 8.85
N HIS A 4 6.96 0.55 8.01
CA HIS A 4 6.88 -0.34 6.84
C HIS A 4 5.94 0.23 5.78
N PHE A 5 6.06 -0.26 4.55
CA PHE A 5 5.22 0.07 3.41
C PHE A 5 4.56 -1.18 2.82
N HIS A 6 3.42 -1.00 2.16
CA HIS A 6 2.75 -2.04 1.38
C HIS A 6 2.67 -1.60 -0.08
N LEU A 7 2.93 -2.53 -1.01
CA LEU A 7 2.86 -2.28 -2.44
C LEU A 7 1.95 -3.32 -3.08
N LEU A 8 1.04 -2.85 -3.94
CA LEU A 8 0.30 -3.69 -4.87
C LEU A 8 0.97 -3.58 -6.24
N VAL A 9 1.62 -4.66 -6.68
CA VAL A 9 2.47 -4.67 -7.88
C VAL A 9 2.05 -5.79 -8.83
N LYS A 10 2.03 -5.47 -10.12
CA LYS A 10 1.85 -6.47 -11.18
C LYS A 10 3.22 -6.86 -11.72
N GLN A 11 3.59 -8.12 -11.53
CA GLN A 11 4.81 -8.67 -12.10
C GLN A 11 4.65 -8.83 -13.63
N LEU A 12 5.58 -8.23 -14.39
CA LEU A 12 5.54 -8.24 -15.87
C LEU A 12 6.38 -9.36 -16.49
N ASN A 13 7.40 -9.85 -15.78
CA ASN A 13 8.33 -10.87 -16.24
C ASN A 13 8.70 -11.76 -15.05
N GLU A 14 9.13 -12.99 -15.31
CA GLU A 14 9.65 -13.86 -14.25
C GLU A 14 10.80 -13.20 -13.48
N ASN A 15 10.84 -13.42 -12.16
CA ASN A 15 11.85 -12.89 -11.24
C ASN A 15 12.00 -11.36 -11.17
N SER A 16 11.18 -10.56 -11.87
CA SER A 16 11.32 -9.11 -11.90
C SER A 16 10.92 -8.44 -10.58
N LEU A 17 10.00 -9.04 -9.81
CA LEU A 17 9.60 -8.53 -8.50
C LEU A 17 10.78 -8.53 -7.50
N SER A 18 11.45 -9.67 -7.34
CA SER A 18 12.59 -9.78 -6.40
C SER A 18 13.73 -8.83 -6.80
N ARG A 19 14.00 -8.69 -8.10
CA ARG A 19 15.00 -7.75 -8.61
C ARG A 19 14.58 -6.30 -8.34
N PHE A 20 13.33 -5.94 -8.58
CA PHE A 20 12.79 -4.61 -8.31
C PHE A 20 12.96 -4.23 -6.82
N VAL A 21 12.52 -5.10 -5.91
CA VAL A 21 12.61 -4.84 -4.47
C VAL A 21 14.06 -4.77 -4.01
N SER A 22 14.91 -5.69 -4.48
CA SER A 22 16.36 -5.66 -4.17
C SER A 22 17.01 -4.35 -4.60
N ASN A 23 16.76 -3.90 -5.84
CA ASN A 23 17.31 -2.65 -6.34
C ASN A 23 16.81 -1.44 -5.55
N PHE A 24 15.51 -1.39 -5.25
CA PHE A 24 14.90 -0.33 -4.46
C PHE A 24 15.50 -0.25 -3.05
N GLN A 25 15.50 -1.36 -2.30
CA GLN A 25 16.00 -1.41 -0.94
C GLN A 25 17.49 -1.10 -0.86
N ASN A 26 18.30 -1.64 -1.78
CA ASN A 26 19.74 -1.36 -1.81
C ASN A 26 20.04 0.10 -2.13
N SER A 27 19.36 0.67 -3.13
CA SER A 27 19.53 2.07 -3.51
C SER A 27 19.14 3.01 -2.36
N TYR A 28 17.97 2.78 -1.75
CA TYR A 28 17.50 3.59 -0.63
C TYR A 28 18.41 3.45 0.60
N SER A 29 18.87 2.24 0.90
CA SER A 29 19.75 1.99 2.05
C SER A 29 21.07 2.75 1.92
N LYS A 30 21.69 2.71 0.73
CA LYS A 30 22.91 3.47 0.44
C LYS A 30 22.67 4.97 0.56
N TYR A 31 21.61 5.47 -0.08
CA TYR A 31 21.24 6.89 -0.02
C TYR A 31 21.05 7.37 1.43
N PHE A 32 20.25 6.63 2.21
CA PHE A 32 19.93 7.00 3.58
C PHE A 32 21.19 7.00 4.46
N ASN A 33 22.02 5.96 4.35
CA ASN A 33 23.26 5.85 5.10
C ASN A 33 24.25 6.97 4.78
N ILE A 34 24.47 7.28 3.49
CA ILE A 34 25.33 8.41 3.07
C ILE A 34 24.78 9.73 3.60
N LYS A 35 23.47 9.96 3.49
CA LYS A 35 22.83 11.21 3.91
C LYS A 35 22.85 11.42 5.42
N THR A 36 22.86 10.35 6.21
CA THR A 36 22.76 10.40 7.68
C THR A 36 24.06 10.04 8.39
N ASP A 37 25.17 9.92 7.64
CA ASP A 37 26.49 9.49 8.14
C ASP A 37 26.42 8.21 9.00
N ARG A 38 25.64 7.24 8.50
CA ARG A 38 25.39 5.96 9.18
C ARG A 38 25.92 4.80 8.34
N SER A 39 26.20 3.67 8.99
CA SER A 39 26.48 2.40 8.34
C SER A 39 25.50 1.30 8.81
N GLY A 40 25.43 0.19 8.07
CA GLY A 40 24.59 -0.96 8.41
C GLY A 40 23.21 -0.98 7.77
N SER A 41 22.37 -1.94 8.19
CA SER A 41 21.06 -2.19 7.57
C SER A 41 20.05 -1.08 7.88
N VAL A 42 19.18 -0.79 6.91
CA VAL A 42 18.03 0.12 7.06
C VAL A 42 16.74 -0.67 7.20
N PHE A 43 16.62 -1.79 6.47
CA PHE A 43 15.46 -2.66 6.48
C PHE A 43 15.70 -3.84 7.43
N GLN A 44 14.72 -4.16 8.27
CA GLN A 44 14.85 -5.19 9.30
C GLN A 44 14.72 -6.63 8.76
N SER A 45 13.96 -6.83 7.68
CA SER A 45 13.67 -8.15 7.13
C SER A 45 13.62 -8.14 5.61
N MET A 46 13.67 -9.34 5.02
CA MET A 46 13.30 -9.53 3.63
C MET A 46 11.84 -9.11 3.39
N PHE A 47 11.52 -8.76 2.15
CA PHE A 47 10.13 -8.49 1.78
C PHE A 47 9.32 -9.78 1.83
N LYS A 48 8.05 -9.66 2.22
CA LYS A 48 7.06 -10.72 2.08
C LYS A 48 6.20 -10.43 0.87
N ALA A 49 5.81 -11.47 0.13
CA ALA A 49 4.92 -11.36 -1.01
C ALA A 49 3.85 -12.44 -0.95
N VAL A 50 2.61 -12.06 -1.27
CA VAL A 50 1.47 -12.95 -1.40
C VAL A 50 0.94 -12.77 -2.81
N ARG A 51 0.79 -13.89 -3.55
CA ARG A 51 0.19 -13.87 -4.88
C ARG A 51 -1.31 -13.60 -4.75
N ILE A 52 -1.80 -12.70 -5.60
CA ILE A 52 -3.23 -12.46 -5.73
C ILE A 52 -3.78 -13.38 -6.81
N GLU A 53 -4.81 -14.13 -6.48
CA GLU A 53 -5.38 -15.19 -7.31
C GLU A 53 -6.79 -14.85 -7.81
N THR A 54 -7.53 -13.99 -7.10
CA THR A 54 -8.88 -13.57 -7.48
C THR A 54 -9.06 -12.05 -7.49
N ASP A 55 -10.08 -11.58 -8.19
CA ASP A 55 -10.42 -10.16 -8.24
C ASP A 55 -10.95 -9.67 -6.89
N GLU A 56 -11.69 -10.50 -6.14
CA GLU A 56 -12.13 -10.16 -4.79
C GLU A 56 -10.94 -9.91 -3.87
N GLN A 57 -9.93 -10.78 -3.94
CA GLN A 57 -8.68 -10.60 -3.19
C GLN A 57 -7.94 -9.33 -3.64
N LEU A 58 -7.89 -9.06 -4.95
CA LEU A 58 -7.29 -7.84 -5.51
C LEU A 58 -7.93 -6.57 -4.94
N LEU A 59 -9.26 -6.50 -4.97
CA LEU A 59 -10.02 -5.36 -4.48
C LEU A 59 -9.88 -5.22 -2.96
N HIS A 60 -9.93 -6.33 -2.22
CA HIS A 60 -9.70 -6.33 -0.78
C HIS A 60 -8.32 -5.78 -0.43
N VAL A 61 -7.26 -6.27 -1.08
CA VAL A 61 -5.87 -5.83 -0.83
C VAL A 61 -5.69 -4.35 -1.19
N SER A 62 -6.26 -3.89 -2.31
CA SER A 62 -6.22 -2.47 -2.68
C SER A 62 -6.79 -1.59 -1.56
N ARG A 63 -7.98 -1.91 -1.06
CA ARG A 63 -8.59 -1.20 0.07
C ARG A 63 -7.77 -1.31 1.34
N TYR A 64 -7.30 -2.50 1.68
CA TYR A 64 -6.51 -2.74 2.89
C TYR A 64 -5.27 -1.84 2.94
N ILE A 65 -4.55 -1.73 1.82
CA ILE A 65 -3.36 -0.88 1.70
C ILE A 65 -3.71 0.59 1.94
N HIS A 66 -4.80 1.09 1.35
CA HIS A 66 -5.20 2.48 1.52
C HIS A 66 -5.69 2.79 2.94
N LEU A 67 -6.35 1.85 3.60
CA LEU A 67 -6.83 2.00 4.98
C LEU A 67 -5.74 1.76 6.04
N ASN A 68 -4.60 1.13 5.69
CA ASN A 68 -3.52 0.84 6.64
C ASN A 68 -3.09 2.04 7.52
N PRO A 69 -2.85 3.26 6.99
CA PRO A 69 -2.49 4.40 7.84
C PRO A 69 -3.62 4.82 8.81
N VAL A 70 -4.88 4.54 8.47
CA VAL A 70 -6.03 4.77 9.37
C VAL A 70 -6.10 3.68 10.44
N SER A 71 -6.01 2.41 10.06
CA SER A 71 -6.14 1.29 11.00
C SER A 71 -4.96 1.21 11.97
N SER A 72 -3.76 1.59 11.53
CA SER A 72 -2.57 1.75 12.39
C SER A 72 -2.57 3.05 13.22
N SER A 73 -3.65 3.82 13.18
CA SER A 73 -3.82 5.09 13.92
C SER A 73 -2.76 6.16 13.60
N VAL A 74 -2.11 6.08 12.43
CA VAL A 74 -1.16 7.12 11.95
C VAL A 74 -1.92 8.39 11.56
N ILE A 75 -3.12 8.24 11.00
CA ILE A 75 -4.02 9.35 10.64
C ILE A 75 -5.46 9.02 11.02
N ARG A 76 -6.33 10.04 11.02
CA ARG A 76 -7.78 9.83 11.09
C ARG A 76 -8.33 9.55 9.70
N VAL A 77 -9.49 8.88 9.64
CA VAL A 77 -10.17 8.56 8.36
C VAL A 77 -10.46 9.81 7.51
N ALA A 78 -10.80 10.92 8.15
CA ALA A 78 -11.06 12.21 7.48
C ALA A 78 -9.83 12.75 6.73
N ASP A 79 -8.62 12.37 7.17
CA ASP A 79 -7.36 12.87 6.61
C ASP A 79 -6.86 12.00 5.43
N LEU A 80 -7.49 10.83 5.18
CA LEU A 80 -7.02 9.84 4.20
C LEU A 80 -6.89 10.38 2.77
N LYS A 81 -7.82 11.24 2.34
CA LYS A 81 -7.79 11.86 0.99
C LYS A 81 -6.55 12.72 0.75
N ASN A 82 -6.03 13.33 1.82
CA ASN A 82 -4.90 14.26 1.77
C ASN A 82 -3.57 13.60 2.18
N TYR A 83 -3.58 12.31 2.52
CA TYR A 83 -2.40 11.60 3.00
C TYR A 83 -1.39 11.38 1.86
N GLN A 84 -0.27 12.10 1.94
CA GLN A 84 0.73 12.16 0.86
C GLN A 84 1.51 10.84 0.66
N TRP A 85 1.57 9.98 1.68
CA TRP A 85 2.30 8.71 1.64
C TRP A 85 1.41 7.52 1.24
N SER A 86 0.35 7.80 0.48
CA SER A 86 -0.54 6.80 -0.12
C SER A 86 -0.89 7.21 -1.54
N SER A 87 -1.10 6.22 -2.40
CA SER A 87 -1.62 6.45 -3.75
C SER A 87 -3.13 6.63 -3.78
N PHE A 88 -3.84 6.59 -2.65
CA PHE A 88 -5.31 6.67 -2.58
C PHE A 88 -5.89 7.85 -3.36
N ARG A 89 -5.28 9.03 -3.22
CA ARG A 89 -5.67 10.24 -3.97
C ARG A 89 -5.70 10.00 -5.49
N LYS A 90 -4.80 9.16 -6.01
CA LYS A 90 -4.75 8.82 -7.44
C LYS A 90 -5.99 8.05 -7.94
N TYR A 91 -6.66 7.35 -7.04
CA TYR A 91 -7.86 6.57 -7.36
C TYR A 91 -9.13 7.43 -7.33
N ILE A 92 -9.18 8.47 -6.50
CA ILE A 92 -10.39 9.29 -6.33
C ILE A 92 -10.39 10.56 -7.20
N ASP A 93 -9.22 11.13 -7.50
CA ASP A 93 -9.11 12.37 -8.29
C ASP A 93 -9.07 12.07 -9.80
N ILE A 94 -9.79 12.86 -10.61
CA ILE A 94 -9.85 12.65 -12.07
C ILE A 94 -8.57 13.10 -12.78
N ASP A 95 -7.96 14.21 -12.33
CA ASP A 95 -6.78 14.83 -12.94
C ASP A 95 -5.46 14.25 -12.43
N SER A 96 -5.53 13.27 -11.54
CA SER A 96 -4.36 12.70 -10.91
C SER A 96 -3.71 11.64 -11.78
N ASN A 97 -3.24 12.05 -12.96
CA ASN A 97 -2.39 11.19 -13.77
C ASN A 97 -1.09 10.87 -13.01
N SER A 98 -0.63 9.64 -13.17
CA SER A 98 0.63 9.17 -12.60
C SER A 98 1.23 8.15 -13.55
N GLU A 99 2.50 8.33 -13.89
CA GLU A 99 3.24 7.32 -14.63
C GLU A 99 3.49 6.09 -13.76
N LEU A 100 3.72 6.29 -12.46
CA LEU A 100 4.05 5.25 -11.49
C LEU A 100 2.84 4.40 -11.07
N VAL A 101 1.68 5.02 -10.85
CA VAL A 101 0.50 4.33 -10.33
C VAL A 101 -0.51 4.10 -11.46
N LYS A 102 -0.75 2.83 -11.80
CA LYS A 102 -1.77 2.43 -12.79
C LYS A 102 -3.06 2.04 -12.07
N THR A 103 -4.03 2.95 -12.03
CA THR A 103 -5.30 2.76 -11.30
C THR A 103 -6.35 1.97 -12.08
N LYS A 104 -6.25 1.94 -13.43
CA LYS A 104 -7.26 1.34 -14.32
C LYS A 104 -7.62 -0.11 -13.95
N LEU A 105 -6.63 -0.92 -13.56
CA LEU A 105 -6.87 -2.33 -13.21
C LEU A 105 -7.92 -2.47 -12.11
N ILE A 106 -7.87 -1.61 -11.09
CA ILE A 106 -8.82 -1.61 -9.98
C ILE A 106 -10.09 -0.84 -10.33
N LEU A 107 -9.94 0.37 -10.91
CA LEU A 107 -11.07 1.25 -11.17
C LEU A 107 -12.06 0.68 -12.19
N ASN A 108 -11.63 -0.22 -13.08
CA ASN A 108 -12.51 -0.91 -14.02
C ASN A 108 -13.56 -1.83 -13.34
N HIS A 109 -13.39 -2.17 -12.06
CA HIS A 109 -14.39 -2.92 -11.28
C HIS A 109 -15.51 -2.04 -10.72
N PHE A 110 -15.43 -0.72 -10.89
CA PHE A 110 -16.37 0.25 -10.33
C PHE A 110 -16.97 1.10 -11.45
N LYS A 111 -18.23 1.50 -11.30
CA LYS A 111 -18.90 2.39 -12.26
C LYS A 111 -18.34 3.80 -12.19
N SER A 112 -17.76 4.19 -11.05
CA SER A 112 -17.17 5.49 -10.84
C SER A 112 -16.09 5.48 -9.76
N ARG A 113 -15.25 6.52 -9.74
CA ARG A 113 -14.27 6.77 -8.67
C ARG A 113 -14.94 6.98 -7.31
N SER A 114 -16.13 7.58 -7.28
CA SER A 114 -16.94 7.76 -6.07
C SER A 114 -17.40 6.42 -5.49
N GLU A 115 -17.71 5.44 -6.35
CA GLU A 115 -18.06 4.09 -5.90
C GLU A 115 -16.85 3.36 -5.32
N TYR A 116 -15.67 3.50 -5.93
CA TYR A 116 -14.42 2.99 -5.34
C TYR A 116 -14.11 3.65 -4.00
N GLU A 117 -14.26 4.97 -3.92
CA GLU A 117 -14.05 5.73 -2.70
C GLU A 117 -14.96 5.22 -1.57
N LYS A 118 -16.26 5.06 -1.86
CA LYS A 118 -17.22 4.48 -0.94
C LYS A 118 -16.81 3.05 -0.52
N PHE A 119 -16.44 2.21 -1.48
CA PHE A 119 -15.96 0.85 -1.21
C PHE A 119 -14.77 0.81 -0.23
N VAL A 120 -13.89 1.81 -0.28
CA VAL A 120 -12.78 1.95 0.67
C VAL A 120 -13.28 2.39 2.05
N PHE A 121 -14.07 3.46 2.12
CA PHE A 121 -14.52 4.01 3.41
C PHE A 121 -15.50 3.10 4.16
N ASP A 122 -16.34 2.33 3.47
CA ASP A 122 -17.32 1.42 4.06
C ASP A 122 -16.70 0.33 4.96
N GLN A 123 -15.38 0.13 4.88
CA GLN A 123 -14.65 -0.87 5.70
C GLN A 123 -13.58 -0.25 6.61
N ALA A 124 -13.53 1.08 6.73
CA ALA A 124 -12.54 1.76 7.57
C ALA A 124 -12.64 1.32 9.04
N ASP A 125 -13.85 1.28 9.59
CA ASP A 125 -14.08 0.88 10.98
C ASP A 125 -13.82 -0.61 11.18
N TYR A 126 -14.30 -1.46 10.27
CA TYR A 126 -14.07 -2.90 10.34
C TYR A 126 -12.58 -3.25 10.34
N GLN A 127 -11.79 -2.64 9.45
CA GLN A 127 -10.35 -2.88 9.42
C GLN A 127 -9.65 -2.38 10.69
N LYS A 128 -10.14 -1.29 11.28
CA LYS A 128 -9.61 -0.79 12.56
C LYS A 128 -9.92 -1.76 13.70
N GLU A 129 -11.10 -2.36 13.74
CA GLU A 129 -11.42 -3.40 14.72
C GLU A 129 -10.57 -4.66 14.53
N LEU A 130 -10.36 -5.10 13.28
CA LEU A 130 -9.48 -6.23 12.98
C LEU A 130 -8.05 -6.00 13.49
N GLU A 131 -7.51 -4.78 13.33
CA GLU A 131 -6.16 -4.46 13.80
C GLU A 131 -6.06 -4.58 15.33
N LYS A 132 -7.10 -4.19 16.08
CA LYS A 132 -7.12 -4.32 17.55
C LYS A 132 -7.03 -5.76 18.01
N ILE A 133 -7.66 -6.69 17.30
CA ILE A 133 -7.71 -8.10 17.68
C ILE A 133 -6.63 -8.95 16.99
N LYS A 134 -5.81 -8.36 16.12
CA LYS A 134 -4.78 -9.07 15.35
C LYS A 134 -3.82 -9.86 16.26
N HIS A 135 -3.49 -9.32 17.42
CA HIS A 135 -2.62 -9.96 18.42
C HIS A 135 -3.22 -11.24 19.05
N LEU A 136 -4.52 -11.47 18.90
CA LEU A 136 -5.22 -12.67 19.38
C LEU A 136 -5.18 -13.81 18.36
N ILE A 137 -4.77 -13.53 17.12
CA ILE A 137 -4.62 -14.52 16.06
C ILE A 137 -3.19 -15.08 16.15
N LEU A 138 -3.07 -16.41 16.24
CA LEU A 138 -1.78 -17.09 16.12
C LEU A 138 -1.31 -16.98 14.67
N GLU A 139 -0.21 -16.24 14.41
CA GLU A 139 0.50 -16.21 13.12
C GLU A 139 1.39 -17.45 12.93
#